data_AF-A0A8S0FJR8-F1
#
_entry.id   AF-A0A8S0FJR8-F1
#
_cell.length_a   1.000
_cell.length_b   1.000
_cell.length_c   1.000
_cell.angle_alpha   90.00
_cell.angle_beta   90.00
_cell.angle_gamma   90.00
#
_symmetry.space_group_name_H-M   'P 1'
#
loop_
_entity.id
_entity.type
_entity.pdbx_description
1 polymer ?
#
loop_
_entity_poly.entity_id
_entity_poly.type
_entity_poly.pdbx_seq_one_letter_code
_entity_poly.pdbx_strand_id
1 'polypeptide(L)' 'MFEQRVNSDVLTVSTVNSQDQVTQKPLRDSVKQALKNYFAQLNGQDVNDLYELVLAEVEQPLLDMVMQYTCVVTRPVLL' A
#
# COMPACT_ATOMS: atom_id res chain seq x y z
N MET A 1 10.76 -9.70 -26.81
CA MET A 1 9.62 -9.98 -25.93
C MET A 1 9.73 -9.00 -24.78
N PHE A 2 8.77 -8.10 -24.61
CA PHE A 2 8.75 -7.25 -23.42
C PHE A 2 8.34 -8.14 -22.27
N GLU A 3 9.28 -8.51 -21.41
CA GLU A 3 8.95 -9.07 -20.11
C GLU A 3 7.92 -8.15 -19.49
N GLN A 4 6.72 -8.68 -19.34
CA GLN A 4 5.67 -8.12 -18.51
C GLN A 4 6.23 -8.15 -17.09
N ARG A 5 7.08 -7.17 -16.76
CA ARG A 5 7.51 -6.87 -15.40
C ARG A 5 6.21 -6.73 -14.63
N VAL A 6 5.85 -7.80 -13.93
CA VAL A 6 4.71 -7.81 -13.05
C VAL A 6 5.00 -6.67 -12.09
N ASN A 7 4.15 -5.64 -12.14
CA ASN A 7 4.31 -4.31 -11.55
C ASN A 7 4.61 -4.30 -10.03
N SER A 8 4.71 -5.47 -9.41
CA SER A 8 4.88 -5.70 -7.99
C SER A 8 6.21 -5.29 -7.37
N ASP A 9 7.25 -5.07 -8.16
CA ASP A 9 8.54 -4.58 -7.65
C ASP A 9 8.61 -3.05 -7.58
N VAL A 10 7.57 -2.33 -8.04
CA VAL A 10 7.56 -0.86 -8.02
C VAL A 10 7.10 -0.31 -6.66
N LEU A 11 6.09 -0.93 -6.06
CA LEU A 11 5.51 -0.54 -4.77
C LEU A 11 5.91 -1.55 -3.69
N THR A 12 7.02 -1.31 -3.01
CA THR A 12 7.54 -2.18 -1.95
C THR A 12 7.47 -1.54 -0.57
N VAL A 13 7.43 -2.39 0.46
CA VAL A 13 7.49 -2.02 1.87
C VAL A 13 8.66 -2.76 2.51
N SER A 14 9.49 -2.04 3.27
CA SER A 14 10.57 -2.61 4.05
C SER A 14 10.00 -3.43 5.22
N THR A 15 10.43 -4.67 5.36
CA THR A 15 10.09 -5.56 6.48
C THR A 15 11.36 -6.24 6.99
N VAL A 16 11.34 -6.68 8.25
CA VAL A 16 12.44 -7.46 8.82
C VAL A 16 12.10 -8.96 8.73
N ASN A 17 13.03 -9.79 8.29
CA ASN A 17 12.86 -11.25 8.24
C ASN A 17 13.30 -11.91 9.58
N SER A 18 13.19 -13.23 9.66
CA SER A 18 13.58 -14.00 10.87
C SER A 18 15.09 -13.99 11.21
N GLN A 19 15.92 -13.36 10.37
CA GLN A 19 17.38 -13.24 10.54
C GLN A 19 17.78 -11.78 10.81
N ASP A 20 16.83 -10.94 11.24
CA ASP A 20 17.01 -9.50 11.48
C ASP A 20 17.48 -8.70 10.25
N GLN A 21 17.26 -9.23 9.04
CA GLN A 21 17.60 -8.56 7.79
C GLN A 21 16.41 -7.78 7.25
N VAL A 22 16.67 -6.55 6.78
CA VAL A 22 15.68 -5.73 6.07
C VAL A 22 15.51 -6.26 4.65
N THR A 23 14.28 -6.64 4.31
CA THR A 23 13.87 -7.11 2.98
C THR A 23 12.72 -6.28 2.45
N GLN A 24 12.60 -6.21 1.13
CA GLN A 24 11.50 -5.52 0.45
C GLN A 24 10.40 -6.52 0.12
N LYS A 25 9.17 -6.24 0.53
CA LYS A 25 7.99 -7.00 0.10
C LYS A 25 7.04 -6.13 -0.72
N PRO A 26 6.38 -6.67 -1.75
CA PRO A 26 5.35 -5.94 -2.47
C PRO A 26 4.22 -5.45 -1.56
N LEU A 27 3.68 -4.26 -1.83
CA LEU A 27 2.54 -3.68 -1.08
C LEU A 27 1.34 -4.63 -1.04
N ARG A 28 1.08 -5.37 -2.13
CA ARG A 28 0.01 -6.39 -2.21
C ARG A 28 0.09 -7.43 -1.10
N ASP A 29 1.29 -7.78 -0.61
CA ASP A 29 1.44 -8.77 0.44
C ASP A 29 1.17 -8.17 1.82
N SER A 30 1.46 -6.89 2.02
CA SER A 30 0.99 -6.13 3.20
C SER A 30 -0.53 -6.06 3.26
N VAL A 31 -1.20 -5.74 2.15
CA VAL A 31 -2.68 -5.70 2.08
C VAL A 31 -3.28 -7.07 2.35
N LYS A 32 -2.73 -8.14 1.75
CA LYS A 32 -3.14 -9.52 2.02
C LYS A 32 -3.00 -9.90 3.49
N GLN A 33 -1.92 -9.47 4.14
CA GLN A 33 -1.71 -9.70 5.57
C GLN A 33 -2.73 -8.94 6.43
N ALA A 34 -3.03 -7.68 6.11
CA ALA A 34 -4.05 -6.91 6.81
C ALA A 34 -5.44 -7.55 6.71
N LEU A 35 -5.84 -7.98 5.51
CA LEU A 35 -7.11 -8.68 5.30
C LEU A 35 -7.19 -10.00 6.07
N LYS A 36 -6.12 -10.79 6.10
CA LYS A 36 -6.07 -12.01 6.92
C LYS A 36 -6.28 -11.71 8.40
N ASN A 37 -5.64 -10.66 8.91
CA ASN A 37 -5.80 -10.24 10.31
C ASN A 37 -7.24 -9.79 10.59
N TYR A 38 -7.86 -9.07 9.65
CA TYR A 38 -9.25 -8.65 9.74
C TYR A 38 -10.20 -9.85 9.78
N PHE A 39 -10.06 -10.80 8.85
CA PHE A 39 -10.89 -12.01 8.81
C PHE A 39 -10.70 -12.92 10.04
N ALA A 40 -9.51 -12.95 10.64
CA ALA A 40 -9.28 -13.68 11.89
C ALA A 40 -10.02 -13.07 13.09
N GLN A 41 -10.29 -11.76 13.06
CA GLN A 41 -10.98 -11.03 14.13
C GLN A 41 -12.50 -10.94 13.94
N LEU A 42 -12.99 -11.35 12.77
CA LEU A 42 -14.41 -11.28 12.40
C LEU A 42 -15.34 -12.09 13.30
N ASN A 43 -14.82 -13.13 13.98
CA ASN A 43 -15.59 -14.02 14.88
C ASN A 43 -16.94 -14.49 14.32
N GLY A 44 -17.05 -14.67 12.99
CA GLY A 44 -18.28 -15.12 12.32
C GLY A 44 -19.33 -14.03 12.07
N GLN A 45 -19.00 -12.75 12.25
CA GLN A 45 -19.87 -11.64 11.87
C GLN A 45 -19.90 -11.45 10.35
N ASP A 46 -21.09 -11.15 9.82
CA ASP A 46 -21.25 -10.72 8.42
C ASP A 46 -20.54 -9.39 8.20
N VAL A 47 -19.72 -9.33 7.15
CA VAL A 47 -19.05 -8.09 6.74
C VAL A 47 -19.79 -7.48 5.57
N ASN A 48 -20.25 -6.26 5.79
CA ASN A 48 -20.74 -5.40 4.73
C ASN A 48 -19.62 -4.42 4.34
N ASP A 49 -19.59 -4.03 3.07
CA ASP A 49 -18.77 -2.92 2.57
C ASP A 49 -17.25 -3.07 2.73
N LEU A 50 -16.72 -4.30 2.85
CA LEU A 50 -15.28 -4.55 2.98
C LEU A 50 -14.45 -3.90 1.86
N TYR A 51 -14.98 -3.92 0.64
CA TYR A 51 -14.29 -3.32 -0.50
C TYR A 51 -14.15 -1.81 -0.33
N GLU A 52 -15.22 -1.14 0.09
CA GLU A 52 -15.23 0.31 0.32
C GLU A 52 -14.32 0.68 1.50
N LEU A 53 -14.34 -0.10 2.58
CA LEU A 53 -13.43 0.06 3.72
C LEU A 53 -11.96 0.00 3.30
N VAL A 54 -11.58 -1.03 2.53
CA VAL A 54 -10.20 -1.20 2.07
C VAL A 54 -9.82 -0.11 1.07
N LEU A 55 -10.74 0.28 0.20
CA LEU A 55 -10.50 1.34 -0.78
C LEU A 55 -10.26 2.69 -0.08
N ALA A 56 -11.06 3.04 0.93
CA ALA A 56 -10.90 4.27 1.69
C ALA A 56 -9.54 4.35 2.40
N GLU A 57 -9.09 3.23 3.01
CA GLU A 57 -7.79 3.15 3.70
C GLU A 57 -6.61 3.30 2.73
N VAL A 58 -6.77 2.89 1.48
CA VAL A 58 -5.72 2.97 0.45
C VAL A 58 -5.74 4.29 -0.31
N GLU A 59 -6.92 4.85 -0.60
CA GLU A 59 -7.05 6.10 -1.35
C GLU A 59 -6.48 7.30 -0.60
N GLN A 60 -6.70 7.39 0.72
CA GLN A 60 -6.21 8.51 1.52
C GLN A 60 -4.68 8.72 1.41
N PRO A 61 -3.83 7.73 1.72
CA PRO A 61 -2.37 7.90 1.60
C PRO A 61 -1.91 8.01 0.15
N LEU A 62 -2.62 7.38 -0.79
CA LEU A 62 -2.31 7.48 -2.22
C LEU A 62 -2.49 8.93 -2.69
N LEU A 63 -3.65 9.53 -2.42
CA LEU A 63 -3.96 10.88 -2.85
C LEU A 63 -3.05 11.91 -2.17
N ASP A 64 -2.79 11.75 -0.87
CA ASP A 64 -1.88 12.62 -0.13
C ASP A 64 -0.47 12.64 -0.74
N MET A 65 0.11 11.45 -0.99
CA MET A 65 1.45 11.34 -1.57
C MET A 65 1.51 11.85 -3.02
N VAL A 66 0.47 11.58 -3.82
CA VAL A 66 0.38 12.10 -5.19
C VAL A 66 0.28 13.62 -5.17
N MET A 67 -0.58 14.20 -4.31
CA MET A 67 -0.69 15.64 -4.15
C MET A 67 0.63 16.26 -3.70
N GLN A 68 1.35 15.67 -2.73
CA GLN A 68 2.67 16.17 -2.35
C GLN A 68 3.64 16.15 -3.53
N TYR A 69 3.66 15.07 -4.29
CA TYR A 69 4.52 14.94 -5.47
C TYR A 69 4.18 15.95 -6.56
N THR A 70 2.89 16.16 -6.87
CA THR A 70 2.46 17.06 -7.95
C THR A 70 2.41 18.54 -7.54
N CYS A 71 2.11 18.83 -6.27
CA CYS A 71 1.89 20.20 -5.79
C CYS A 71 3.16 20.86 -5.23
N VAL A 72 4.18 20.10 -4.79
CA VAL A 72 5.46 20.68 -4.32
C VAL A 72 6.44 21.01 -5.45
N VAL A 73 6.29 20.40 -6.64
CA VAL A 73 7.18 20.63 -7.80
C VAL A 73 6.91 21.97 -8.51
N THR A 74 5.90 22.75 -8.08
CA THR A 74 5.61 24.09 -8.61
C THR A 74 5.99 25.21 -7.65
N ARG A 75 7.19 25.15 -7.03
CA ARG A 75 7.86 26.37 -6.55
C ARG A 75 9.25 26.53 -7.15
N PRO A 76 9.34 27.12 -8.36
CA PRO A 76 10.41 28.02 -8.71
C PRO A 76 9.80 29.42 -8.86
N VAL A 77 9.71 30.18 -7.76
CA VAL A 77 9.74 31.64 -7.86
C VAL A 77 10.66 32.14 -6.76
N LEU A 78 11.84 32.53 -7.22
CA LEU A 78 12.78 33.44 -6.58
C LEU A 78 12.03 34.61 -5.94
N LEU A 79 12.29 34.86 -4.66
CA LEU A 79 12.35 36.20 -4.07
C LEU A 79 13.66 36.30 -3.29
#